data_AF-A0A369XMT5-F1
#
_entry.id   AF-A0A369XMT5-F1
#
_cell.length_a   1.000
_cell.length_b   1.000
_cell.length_c   1.000
_cell.angle_alpha   90.00
_cell.angle_beta   90.00
_cell.angle_gamma   90.00
#
_symmetry.space_group_name_H-M   'P 1'
#
loop_
_entity.id
_entity.type
_entity.pdbx_description
1 polymer ?
#
loop_
_entity_poly.entity_id
_entity_poly.type
_entity_poly.pdbx_seq_one_letter_code
_entity_poly.pdbx_strand_id
1 'polypeptide(L)' 'MTDEIMMEIHAIKDAIGVKYGNNLDALFKEIQLGEARLKETGARVLAPPVNPENLPNTALQRTRFARR' A
#
# COMPACT_ATOMS: atom_id res chain seq x y z
N MET A 1 13.88 -8.18 -9.71
CA MET A 1 12.65 -8.81 -9.18
C MET A 1 12.78 -10.29 -9.49
N THR A 2 12.73 -11.15 -8.49
CA THR A 2 12.76 -12.61 -8.68
C THR A 2 11.34 -13.17 -8.68
N ASP A 3 11.12 -14.30 -9.32
CA ASP A 3 9.79 -14.93 -9.43
C ASP A 3 9.21 -15.29 -8.05
N GLU A 4 10.07 -15.61 -7.08
CA GLU A 4 9.70 -15.86 -5.69
C GLU A 4 9.02 -14.64 -5.04
N ILE A 5 9.61 -13.45 -5.18
CA ILE A 5 9.05 -12.21 -4.65
C ILE A 5 7.67 -11.93 -5.28
N MET A 6 7.53 -12.19 -6.58
CA MET A 6 6.25 -12.01 -7.27
C MET A 6 5.17 -12.96 -6.75
N MET A 7 5.55 -14.21 -6.45
CA MET A 7 4.64 -15.24 -5.95
C MET A 7 4.15 -14.90 -4.54
N GLU A 8 5.04 -14.43 -3.67
CA GLU A 8 4.67 -13.95 -2.33
C GLU A 8 3.74 -12.75 -2.38
N ILE A 9 4.03 -11.77 -3.24
CA ILE A 9 3.17 -10.58 -3.40
C ILE A 9 1.77 -10.99 -3.87
N HIS A 10 1.66 -11.93 -4.81
CA HIS A 10 0.36 -12.44 -5.24
C HIS A 10 -0.39 -13.16 -4.11
N ALA A 11 0.28 -14.02 -3.35
CA ALA A 11 -0.34 -14.71 -2.22
C ALA A 11 -0.86 -13.73 -1.16
N ILE A 12 -0.08 -12.68 -0.85
CA ILE A 12 -0.51 -11.62 0.08
C ILE A 12 -1.73 -10.88 -0.47
N LYS A 13 -1.71 -10.51 -1.76
CA LYS A 13 -2.83 -9.82 -2.41
C LYS A 13 -4.10 -10.66 -2.35
N ASP A 14 -4.01 -11.95 -2.64
CA ASP A 14 -5.15 -12.85 -2.63
C ASP A 14 -5.70 -13.05 -1.22
N ALA A 15 -4.83 -13.20 -0.22
CA ALA A 15 -5.24 -13.27 1.19
C ALA A 15 -5.97 -12.01 1.65
N ILE A 16 -5.50 -10.81 1.26
CA ILE A 16 -6.20 -9.54 1.52
C ILE A 16 -7.57 -9.54 0.83
N GLY A 17 -7.63 -9.96 -0.43
CA GLY A 17 -8.88 -10.05 -1.19
C GLY A 17 -9.91 -10.96 -0.55
N VAL A 18 -9.49 -12.13 -0.05
CA VAL A 18 -10.36 -13.07 0.68
C VAL A 18 -10.81 -12.51 2.02
N LYS A 19 -9.90 -11.88 2.78
CA LYS A 19 -10.18 -11.37 4.13
C LYS A 19 -11.13 -10.16 4.13
N TYR A 20 -10.99 -9.27 3.15
CA TYR A 20 -11.71 -7.99 3.16
C TYR A 20 -12.75 -7.86 2.05
N GLY A 21 -12.59 -8.54 0.92
CA GLY A 21 -13.45 -8.35 -0.24
C GLY A 21 -13.56 -6.87 -0.62
N ASN A 22 -14.79 -6.34 -0.56
CA ASN A 22 -15.09 -4.94 -0.85
C ASN A 22 -15.12 -4.04 0.41
N ASN A 23 -14.83 -4.56 1.60
CA ASN A 23 -14.84 -3.78 2.83
C ASN A 23 -13.51 -3.02 3.01
N LEU A 24 -13.38 -1.94 2.26
CA LEU A 24 -12.18 -1.10 2.25
C LEU A 24 -11.98 -0.35 3.58
N ASP A 25 -13.05 -0.02 4.30
CA ASP A 25 -12.96 0.65 5.59
C ASP A 25 -12.31 -0.23 6.66
N ALA A 26 -12.64 -1.52 6.68
CA ALA A 26 -12.02 -2.49 7.57
C ALA A 26 -10.54 -2.68 7.25
N LEU A 27 -10.20 -2.79 5.96
CA LEU A 27 -8.81 -2.87 5.50
C LEU A 27 -8.02 -1.63 5.94
N PHE A 28 -8.58 -0.43 5.75
CA PHE A 28 -7.92 0.82 6.12
C PHE A 28 -7.63 0.92 7.62
N LYS A 29 -8.58 0.50 8.48
CA LYS A 29 -8.37 0.47 9.93
C LYS A 29 -7.27 -0.51 10.36
N GLU A 30 -7.18 -1.68 9.72
CA GLU A 30 -6.10 -2.63 10.02
C GLU A 30 -4.74 -2.07 9.59
N ILE A 31 -4.66 -1.39 8.44
CA ILE A 31 -3.44 -0.72 7.99
C ILE A 31 -3.00 0.33 9.02
N GLN A 32 -3.90 1.19 9.50
CA GLN A 32 -3.56 2.19 10.53
C GLN A 32 -3.03 1.57 11.82
N LEU A 33 -3.62 0.46 12.27
CA LEU A 33 -3.14 -0.27 13.44
C LEU A 33 -1.74 -0.86 13.20
N GLY A 34 -1.51 -1.42 12.01
CA GLY A 34 -0.20 -1.93 11.59
C GLY A 34 0.86 -0.83 11.55
N GLU A 35 0.53 0.34 11.00
CA GLU A 35 1.42 1.50 10.98
C GLU A 35 1.77 1.99 12.39
N ALA A 36 0.82 2.02 13.33
CA ALA A 36 1.10 2.38 14.71
C ALA A 36 2.12 1.42 15.34
N ARG A 37 1.92 0.11 15.18
CA ARG A 37 2.86 -0.93 15.65
C ARG A 37 4.24 -0.80 15.02
N LEU A 38 4.30 -0.48 13.73
CA LEU A 38 5.57 -0.26 13.02
C LEU A 38 6.30 1.00 13.53
N LYS A 39 5.57 2.08 13.84
CA LYS A 39 6.16 3.27 14.47
C LYS A 39 6.74 2.93 15.84
N GLU A 40 6.03 2.12 16.63
CA GLU A 40 6.50 1.68 17.95
C GLU A 40 7.79 0.84 17.87
N THR A 41 7.96 0.02 16.84
CA THR A 41 9.20 -0.74 16.61
C THR A 41 10.31 0.08 15.95
N GLY A 42 10.11 1.39 15.76
CA GLY A 42 11.08 2.32 15.19
C GLY A 42 11.14 2.32 13.66
N ALA A 43 10.20 1.66 12.98
CA ALA A 43 10.12 1.70 11.52
C ALA A 43 9.63 3.07 11.03
N ARG A 44 10.25 3.55 9.95
CA ARG A 44 9.88 4.82 9.32
C ARG A 44 8.62 4.61 8.46
N VAL A 45 7.47 4.97 9.03
CA VAL A 45 6.21 5.06 8.27
C VAL A 45 6.21 6.36 7.47
N LEU A 46 6.17 6.24 6.14
CA LEU A 46 6.06 7.38 5.23
C LEU A 46 4.60 7.79 5.12
N ALA A 47 4.27 9.00 5.59
CA ALA A 47 2.94 9.54 5.43
C ALA A 47 2.63 9.75 3.94
N PRO A 48 1.37 9.53 3.51
CA PRO A 48 0.96 9.90 2.18
C PRO A 48 1.15 11.42 1.97
N PRO A 49 1.55 11.84 0.76
CA PRO A 49 1.75 13.24 0.45
C PRO A 49 0.44 14.03 0.54
N VAL A 50 0.50 15.20 1.17
CA VAL A 50 -0.66 16.07 1.41
C VAL A 50 -1.28 16.59 0.11
N ASN A 51 -0.46 16.77 -0.93
CA ASN A 51 -0.93 17.12 -2.27
C ASN A 51 -0.38 16.11 -3.30
N PRO A 52 -1.19 15.15 -3.74
CA PRO A 52 -0.76 14.13 -4.70
C PRO A 52 -0.52 14.69 -6.12
N GLU A 53 -1.10 15.84 -6.46
CA GLU A 53 -0.97 16.45 -7.80
C GLU A 53 0.39 17.12 -8.03
N ASN A 54 1.06 17.53 -6.94
CA ASN A 54 2.37 18.20 -7.01
C ASN A 54 3.55 17.23 -6.90
N LEU A 55 3.32 15.91 -6.96
CA LEU A 55 4.41 14.94 -6.92
C LEU A 55 5.10 14.86 -8.28
N PRO A 56 6.44 14.93 -8.33
CA PRO A 56 7.16 14.69 -9.57
C PRO A 56 6.87 13.27 -10.05
N ASN A 57 6.67 13.14 -11.37
CA ASN A 57 6.41 11.83 -11.96
C ASN A 57 7.59 10.90 -11.69
N THR A 58 7.37 9.82 -10.94
CA THR A 58 8.43 8.82 -10.67
C THR A 58 8.31 7.64 -11.61
N ALA A 59 9.42 6.97 -11.91
CA ALA A 59 9.43 5.77 -12.75
C ALA A 59 8.59 4.61 -12.16
N LEU A 60 8.22 4.69 -10.87
CA LEU A 60 7.41 3.70 -10.17
C LEU A 60 5.91 4.05 -10.13
N GLN A 61 5.51 5.25 -10.56
CA GLN A 61 4.09 5.60 -10.62
C GLN A 61 3.40 4.84 -11.76
N ARG A 62 2.26 4.22 -11.42
CA ARG A 62 1.35 3.69 -12.44
C ARG A 62 0.78 4.87 -13.20
N THR A 63 1.24 5.07 -14.43
CA THR A 63 0.83 6.16 -15.37
C THR A 63 -0.69 6.27 -15.60
N ARG A 64 -1.49 5.28 -15.15
CA ARG A 64 -2.95 5.28 -15.28
C ARG A 64 -3.67 6.38 -14.48
N PHE A 65 -3.08 6.91 -13.42
CA PHE A 65 -3.70 7.98 -12.62
C PHE A 65 -3.13 9.38 -12.90
N ALA A 66 -2.18 9.49 -13.83
CA ALA A 66 -1.52 10.75 -14.18
C ALA A 66 -2.35 11.65 -15.13
N ARG A 67 -3.54 11.22 -15.52
CA ARG A 67 -4.49 12.03 -16.30
C ARG A 67 -5.83 12.11 -15.57
N ARG A 68 -5.99 13.18 -14.81
CA ARG A 68 -7.29 13.80 -14.53
C ARG A 68 -7.19 15.26 -14.90
#